data_AF-A0A4P6UNL4-F1
#
_entry.id   AF-A0A4P6UNL4-F1
#
_cell.length_a   1.000
_cell.length_b   1.000
_cell.length_c   1.000
_cell.angle_alpha   90.00
_cell.angle_beta   90.00
_cell.angle_gamma   90.00
#
_symmetry.space_group_name_H-M   'P 1'
#
loop_
_entity.id
_entity.type
_entity.pdbx_description
1 polymer ?
#
loop_
_entity_poly.entity_id
_entity_poly.type
_entity_poly.pdbx_seq_one_letter_code
_entity_poly.pdbx_strand_id
1 'polypeptide(L)'
;MTSNFVATVANGKIKTGVNETIMRAAASNELKIMLPWNDVERDVDSHTATKNFHVYYANREYIGSDGYQYVDLDWDDIEYYGPETTTICKLEDGEYLFFVHNFSKGYPLSDSESKVEVFLGNSNVPNYPFKVPANTGDNLYWAVFKLHVSNNGTNVQLEEINKLYRNGLELFSEQLGINNPNEHYDDYFYYDDYYYGDDYYNY
;
A
#
# COMPACT_ATOMS: atom_id res chain seq x y z
N MET A 1 28.97 -4.23 9.31
CA MET A 1 28.27 -5.05 10.32
C MET A 1 27.47 -6.08 9.56
N THR A 2 27.67 -7.37 9.82
CA THR A 2 26.92 -8.45 9.17
C THR A 2 25.64 -8.64 9.98
N SER A 3 24.48 -8.29 9.43
CA SER A 3 23.19 -8.61 10.04
C SER A 3 22.87 -10.07 9.76
N ASN A 4 22.70 -10.85 10.83
CA ASN A 4 22.18 -12.21 10.74
C ASN A 4 20.67 -12.17 11.03
N PHE A 5 19.86 -12.65 10.09
CA PHE A 5 18.43 -12.86 10.33
C PHE A 5 18.21 -14.22 10.99
N VAL A 6 17.40 -14.27 12.05
CA VAL A 6 16.94 -15.50 12.70
C VAL A 6 15.43 -15.60 12.49
N ALA A 7 14.99 -16.53 11.64
CA ALA A 7 13.59 -16.86 11.48
C ALA A 7 13.21 -18.02 12.41
N THR A 8 12.16 -17.85 13.21
CA THR A 8 11.62 -18.92 14.07
C THR A 8 10.33 -19.43 13.45
N VAL A 9 10.32 -20.70 13.00
CA VAL A 9 9.16 -21.32 12.36
C VAL A 9 8.45 -22.26 13.35
N ALA A 10 7.18 -21.99 13.65
CA ALA A 10 6.34 -22.91 14.39
C ALA A 10 5.99 -24.11 13.48
N ASN A 11 6.65 -25.24 13.70
CA ASN A 11 6.53 -26.50 12.95
C ASN A 11 7.42 -26.67 11.70
N GLY A 12 8.74 -26.56 11.87
CA GLY A 12 9.68 -27.58 11.41
C GLY A 12 9.72 -27.99 9.92
N LYS A 13 9.19 -27.21 8.99
CA LYS A 13 9.43 -27.36 7.55
C LYS A 13 9.65 -25.99 6.92
N ILE A 14 10.90 -25.68 6.61
CA ILE A 14 11.23 -24.61 5.67
C ILE A 14 10.99 -25.19 4.28
N LYS A 15 9.93 -24.74 3.59
CA LYS A 15 9.78 -24.99 2.16
C LYS A 15 10.60 -23.93 1.44
N THR A 16 11.84 -24.25 1.08
CA THR A 16 12.62 -23.40 0.18
C THR A 16 12.01 -23.50 -1.22
N GLY A 17 11.58 -22.38 -1.81
CA GLY A 17 10.93 -22.34 -3.13
C GLY A 17 9.46 -21.91 -3.12
N VAL A 18 8.97 -21.32 -2.04
CA VAL A 18 7.74 -20.54 -2.03
C VAL A 18 8.16 -19.07 -1.96
N ASN A 19 7.54 -18.19 -2.76
CA ASN A 19 7.64 -16.72 -2.61
C ASN A 19 6.95 -16.29 -1.31
N GLU A 20 7.40 -16.85 -0.18
CA GLU A 20 6.93 -16.50 1.15
C GLU A 20 7.76 -15.30 1.59
N THR A 21 7.22 -14.11 1.32
CA THR A 21 7.65 -12.86 1.94
C THR A 21 7.76 -13.06 3.44
N ILE A 22 8.96 -12.82 3.98
CA ILE A 22 9.18 -12.87 5.42
C ILE A 22 8.51 -11.63 6.01
N MET A 23 7.19 -11.68 6.23
CA MET A 23 6.38 -10.55 6.68
C MET A 23 6.67 -10.11 8.13
N ARG A 24 7.91 -9.99 8.62
CA ARG A 24 8.24 -9.81 10.06
C ARG A 24 7.30 -10.66 10.95
N ALA A 25 7.09 -10.36 12.22
CA ALA A 25 5.81 -10.65 12.87
C ALA A 25 5.29 -9.28 13.23
N ALA A 26 4.02 -8.97 12.95
CA ALA A 26 3.53 -7.67 13.38
C ALA A 26 3.53 -7.69 14.91
N ALA A 27 3.91 -6.61 15.57
CA ALA A 27 3.57 -6.47 16.98
C ALA A 27 2.04 -6.46 17.11
N SER A 28 1.49 -6.82 18.28
CA SER A 28 0.04 -6.97 18.46
C SER A 28 -0.78 -5.70 18.15
N ASN A 29 -0.11 -4.56 18.06
CA ASN A 29 -0.64 -3.23 17.79
C ASN A 29 -0.26 -2.67 16.40
N GLU A 30 0.35 -3.47 15.54
CA GLU A 30 0.69 -3.09 14.16
C GLU A 30 -0.39 -3.59 13.19
N LEU A 31 -0.49 -2.91 12.05
CA LEU A 31 -1.31 -3.34 10.92
C LEU A 31 -0.42 -3.53 9.71
N LYS A 32 -0.60 -4.65 9.00
CA LYS A 32 0.14 -4.95 7.77
C LYS A 32 -0.79 -5.04 6.60
N ILE A 33 -0.33 -4.52 5.48
CA ILE A 33 -1.03 -4.49 4.22
C ILE A 33 -0.10 -5.13 3.21
N MET A 34 -0.51 -6.27 2.69
CA MET A 34 0.22 -7.00 1.67
C MET A 34 -0.51 -6.84 0.36
N LEU A 35 0.23 -6.47 -0.67
CA LEU A 35 -0.26 -6.34 -2.02
C LEU A 35 0.54 -7.30 -2.90
N PRO A 36 0.08 -8.56 -3.03
CA PRO A 36 0.69 -9.52 -3.92
C PRO A 36 0.42 -9.18 -5.37
N TRP A 37 1.50 -9.11 -6.13
CA TRP A 37 1.47 -9.07 -7.58
C TRP A 37 1.86 -10.44 -8.14
N ASN A 38 1.22 -10.84 -9.24
CA ASN A 38 1.67 -11.95 -10.07
C ASN A 38 2.67 -11.48 -11.14
N ASP A 39 3.41 -12.40 -11.75
CA ASP A 39 4.48 -12.13 -12.74
C ASP A 39 4.00 -11.40 -14.03
N VAL A 40 2.71 -11.11 -14.16
CA VAL A 40 2.12 -10.38 -15.31
C VAL A 40 1.96 -8.88 -15.01
N GLU A 41 1.98 -8.48 -13.74
CA GLU A 41 1.68 -7.11 -13.31
C GLU A 41 2.92 -6.22 -13.50
N ARG A 42 2.82 -5.26 -14.45
CA ARG A 42 3.81 -4.18 -14.57
C ARG A 42 3.39 -3.04 -13.66
N ASP A 43 4.25 -2.72 -12.70
CA ASP A 43 4.30 -1.50 -11.89
C ASP A 43 2.93 -0.99 -11.41
N VAL A 44 2.39 -1.70 -10.43
CA VAL A 44 1.31 -1.23 -9.58
C VAL A 44 1.95 -0.91 -8.24
N ASP A 45 1.54 0.19 -7.61
CA ASP A 45 2.15 0.72 -6.39
C ASP A 45 1.13 0.77 -5.25
N SER A 46 1.58 0.43 -4.04
CA SER A 46 0.84 0.67 -2.81
C SER A 46 1.05 2.11 -2.32
N HIS A 47 -0.06 2.72 -1.90
CA HIS A 47 -0.05 4.04 -1.29
C HIS A 47 -0.82 4.03 0.01
N THR A 48 -0.24 4.65 1.04
CA THR A 48 -0.91 4.94 2.30
C THR A 48 -0.90 6.44 2.55
N ALA A 49 -2.07 7.05 2.58
CA ALA A 49 -2.21 8.49 2.77
C ALA A 49 -3.10 8.83 3.97
N THR A 50 -2.72 9.87 4.70
CA THR A 50 -3.54 10.56 5.68
C THR A 50 -3.54 12.04 5.34
N LYS A 51 -4.35 12.87 6.00
CA LYS A 51 -4.26 14.33 5.84
C LYS A 51 -2.90 14.94 6.22
N ASN A 52 -1.95 14.19 6.77
CA ASN A 52 -0.65 14.71 7.19
C ASN A 52 0.53 14.12 6.42
N PHE A 53 0.38 12.96 5.80
CA PHE A 53 1.47 12.28 5.10
C PHE A 53 0.96 11.40 3.96
N HIS A 54 1.86 11.09 3.04
CA HIS A 54 1.64 10.13 1.97
C HIS A 54 2.89 9.26 1.84
N VAL A 55 2.72 7.96 2.07
CA VAL A 55 3.77 6.94 1.94
C VAL A 55 3.55 6.18 0.64
N TYR A 56 4.62 6.08 -0.15
CA TYR A 56 4.69 5.46 -1.47
C TYR A 56 6.15 5.19 -1.89
N TYR A 57 6.39 4.65 -3.08
CA TYR A 57 7.73 4.23 -3.54
C TYR A 57 8.85 5.28 -3.35
N ALA A 58 8.58 6.57 -3.57
CA ALA A 58 9.58 7.64 -3.42
C ALA A 58 9.65 8.22 -1.99
N ASN A 59 8.60 8.04 -1.18
CA ASN A 59 8.53 8.44 0.22
C ASN A 59 8.11 7.25 1.08
N ARG A 60 9.05 6.34 1.35
CA ARG A 60 8.77 4.98 1.84
C ARG A 60 8.43 4.90 3.33
N GLU A 61 8.67 5.96 4.09
CA GLU A 61 8.43 5.96 5.52
C GLU A 61 7.79 7.27 5.99
N TYR A 62 7.04 7.17 7.09
CA TYR A 62 6.62 8.34 7.84
C TYR A 62 7.17 8.26 9.27
N ILE A 63 8.03 9.22 9.62
CA ILE A 63 8.57 9.38 10.97
C ILE A 63 7.78 10.50 11.67
N GLY A 64 7.15 10.16 12.79
CA GLY A 64 6.42 11.12 13.61
C GLY A 64 7.34 12.16 14.25
N SER A 65 6.77 13.26 14.74
CA SER A 65 7.54 14.33 15.40
C SER A 65 8.26 13.86 16.69
N ASP A 66 7.84 12.74 17.26
CA ASP A 66 8.48 12.07 18.39
C ASP A 66 9.69 11.21 17.99
N GLY A 67 10.00 11.14 16.69
CA GLY A 67 11.09 10.35 16.12
C GLY A 67 10.77 8.85 15.97
N TYR A 68 9.53 8.44 16.21
CA TYR A 68 9.10 7.06 15.99
C TYR A 68 8.68 6.84 14.54
N GLN A 69 8.93 5.64 14.00
CA GLN A 69 8.47 5.26 12.66
C GLN A 69 7.01 4.80 12.71
N TYR A 70 6.12 5.53 12.07
CA TYR A 70 4.68 5.28 12.12
C TYR A 70 4.21 4.39 10.99
N VAL A 71 4.77 4.59 9.80
CA VAL A 71 4.46 3.83 8.60
C VAL A 71 5.77 3.51 7.88
N ASP A 72 5.85 2.29 7.36
CA ASP A 72 7.01 1.75 6.66
C ASP A 72 6.56 0.95 5.44
N LEU A 73 7.17 1.22 4.30
CA LEU A 73 7.04 0.43 3.07
C LEU A 73 8.30 -0.42 2.95
N ASP A 74 8.20 -1.68 3.40
CA ASP A 74 9.33 -2.55 3.79
C ASP A 74 10.08 -3.15 2.58
N TRP A 75 9.48 -3.13 1.38
CA TRP A 75 10.09 -3.75 0.20
C TRP A 75 9.65 -3.07 -1.09
N ASP A 76 10.55 -2.25 -1.62
CA ASP A 76 10.47 -1.71 -2.98
C ASP A 76 11.75 -2.19 -3.68
N ASP A 77 11.63 -3.35 -4.35
CA ASP A 77 12.63 -3.84 -5.27
C ASP A 77 12.26 -3.37 -6.67
N ILE A 78 12.77 -2.19 -6.99
CA ILE A 78 12.86 -1.59 -8.33
C ILE A 78 13.44 -2.53 -9.40
N GLU A 79 13.98 -3.70 -9.03
CA GLU A 79 14.53 -4.72 -9.94
C GLU A 79 13.82 -6.09 -9.89
N TYR A 80 12.48 -6.10 -9.83
CA TYR A 80 11.60 -7.03 -10.58
C TYR A 80 10.69 -8.00 -9.83
N TYR A 81 10.77 -8.31 -8.53
CA TYR A 81 9.82 -9.31 -7.99
C TYR A 81 9.59 -9.19 -6.48
N GLY A 82 8.33 -9.00 -6.08
CA GLY A 82 7.87 -9.25 -4.71
C GLY A 82 6.63 -8.45 -4.35
N PRO A 83 5.74 -8.99 -3.49
CA PRO A 83 4.59 -8.25 -2.99
C PRO A 83 5.06 -6.98 -2.26
N GLU A 84 4.41 -5.84 -2.50
CA GLU A 84 4.62 -4.67 -1.65
C GLU A 84 3.96 -4.89 -0.30
N THR A 85 4.70 -4.56 0.76
CA THR A 85 4.20 -4.66 2.13
C THR A 85 4.31 -3.31 2.81
N THR A 86 3.17 -2.70 3.14
CA THR A 86 3.12 -1.55 4.04
C THR A 86 2.84 -2.03 5.46
N THR A 87 3.64 -1.58 6.42
CA THR A 87 3.41 -1.75 7.86
C THR A 87 3.07 -0.42 8.49
N ILE A 88 1.90 -0.33 9.14
CA ILE A 88 1.59 0.77 10.07
C ILE A 88 2.09 0.34 11.45
N CYS A 89 3.30 0.78 11.78
CA CYS A 89 4.03 0.50 13.00
C CYS A 89 3.37 1.14 14.24
N LYS A 90 2.78 2.34 14.07
CA LYS A 90 2.05 3.05 15.12
C LYS A 90 0.83 3.74 14.54
N LEU A 91 -0.32 3.36 15.07
CA LEU A 91 -1.62 3.91 14.73
C LEU A 91 -1.86 5.19 15.56
N GLU A 92 -1.98 6.32 14.89
CA GLU A 92 -2.41 7.59 15.46
C GLU A 92 -3.88 7.83 15.14
N ASP A 93 -4.58 8.59 15.98
CA ASP A 93 -5.97 8.92 15.73
C ASP A 93 -6.10 9.70 14.41
N GLY A 94 -6.99 9.24 13.53
CA GLY A 94 -7.14 9.80 12.20
C GLY A 94 -7.68 8.82 11.16
N GLU A 95 -7.75 9.31 9.93
CA GLU A 95 -8.15 8.53 8.76
C GLU A 95 -6.92 8.18 7.92
N TYR A 96 -6.76 6.89 7.61
CA TYR A 96 -5.73 6.37 6.71
C TYR A 96 -6.41 5.77 5.50
N LEU A 97 -6.10 6.28 4.32
CA LEU A 97 -6.55 5.75 3.05
C LEU A 97 -5.46 4.83 2.49
N PHE A 98 -5.81 3.58 2.18
CA PHE A 98 -4.97 2.70 1.40
C PHE A 98 -5.55 2.56 -0.01
N PHE A 99 -4.69 2.76 -1.02
CA PHE A 99 -5.06 2.64 -2.41
C PHE A 99 -3.92 2.04 -3.24
N VAL A 100 -4.30 1.45 -4.37
CA VAL A 100 -3.37 0.95 -5.38
C VAL A 100 -3.39 1.90 -6.57
N HIS A 101 -2.22 2.23 -7.08
CA HIS A 101 -2.05 3.02 -8.29
C HIS A 101 -1.44 2.16 -9.39
N ASN A 102 -2.01 2.21 -10.59
CA ASN A 102 -1.43 1.62 -11.79
C ASN A 102 -0.48 2.60 -12.46
N PHE A 103 0.77 2.59 -12.01
CA PHE A 103 1.79 3.51 -12.47
C PHE A 103 2.23 3.24 -13.91
N SER A 104 2.31 1.96 -14.32
CA SER A 104 2.72 1.60 -15.68
C SER A 104 1.72 2.02 -16.76
N LYS A 105 0.42 2.14 -16.41
CA LYS A 105 -0.71 2.45 -17.31
C LYS A 105 -0.86 1.52 -18.52
N GLY A 106 -0.06 0.47 -18.62
CA GLY A 106 0.02 -0.38 -19.81
C GLY A 106 -1.18 -1.33 -19.96
N TYR A 107 -1.80 -1.70 -18.83
CA TYR A 107 -2.95 -2.59 -18.77
C TYR A 107 -3.94 -2.13 -17.69
N PRO A 108 -5.25 -2.37 -17.84
CA PRO A 108 -6.23 -2.09 -16.80
C PRO A 108 -5.90 -2.80 -15.47
N LEU A 109 -6.15 -2.14 -14.34
CA LEU A 109 -6.03 -2.72 -12.99
C LEU A 109 -6.78 -4.07 -12.81
N SER A 110 -7.85 -4.35 -13.57
CA SER A 110 -8.52 -5.65 -13.50
C SER A 110 -7.71 -6.79 -14.11
N ASP A 111 -6.82 -6.49 -15.05
CA ASP A 111 -6.03 -7.48 -15.78
C ASP A 111 -4.84 -7.96 -14.94
N SER A 112 -4.44 -7.17 -13.94
CA SER A 112 -3.43 -7.55 -12.98
C SER A 112 -3.92 -8.64 -12.02
N GLU A 113 -5.24 -8.81 -11.83
CA GLU A 113 -5.80 -9.64 -10.73
C GLU A 113 -5.29 -9.23 -9.34
N SER A 114 -4.87 -7.96 -9.15
CA SER A 114 -4.30 -7.47 -7.90
C SER A 114 -5.23 -7.72 -6.71
N LYS A 115 -4.62 -8.07 -5.58
CA LYS A 115 -5.31 -8.37 -4.31
C LYS A 115 -4.66 -7.58 -3.20
N VAL A 116 -5.43 -7.25 -2.18
CA VAL A 116 -4.89 -6.62 -0.97
C VAL A 116 -5.29 -7.46 0.22
N GLU A 117 -4.31 -7.82 1.05
CA GLU A 117 -4.50 -8.63 2.24
C GLU A 117 -4.08 -7.83 3.46
N VAL A 118 -5.03 -7.56 4.35
CA VAL A 118 -4.78 -6.81 5.60
C VAL A 118 -4.68 -7.78 6.77
N PHE A 119 -3.60 -7.65 7.53
CA PHE A 119 -3.33 -8.43 8.74
C PHE A 119 -3.29 -7.50 9.95
N LEU A 120 -4.11 -7.81 10.96
CA LEU A 120 -4.15 -7.10 12.24
C LEU A 120 -3.30 -7.83 13.26
N GLY A 121 -2.34 -7.12 13.85
CA GLY A 121 -1.43 -7.66 14.86
C GLY A 121 -0.75 -8.95 14.39
N ASN A 122 -0.73 -9.97 15.24
CA ASN A 122 -0.02 -11.22 14.98
C ASN A 122 -0.83 -12.23 14.15
N SER A 123 -1.84 -11.78 13.38
CA SER A 123 -2.64 -12.69 12.57
C SER A 123 -1.79 -13.33 11.46
N ASN A 124 -1.87 -14.65 11.33
CA ASN A 124 -1.23 -15.41 10.24
C ASN A 124 -2.17 -15.65 9.05
N VAL A 125 -3.39 -15.10 9.11
CA VAL A 125 -4.38 -15.13 8.02
C VAL A 125 -4.87 -13.71 7.76
N PRO A 126 -5.17 -13.33 6.50
CA PRO A 126 -5.72 -12.02 6.23
C PRO A 126 -7.02 -11.82 7.02
N ASN A 127 -7.07 -10.74 7.80
CA ASN A 127 -8.30 -10.30 8.46
C ASN A 127 -9.29 -9.75 7.42
N TYR A 128 -8.76 -9.07 6.39
CA TYR A 128 -9.54 -8.50 5.30
C TYR A 128 -8.85 -8.75 3.96
N PRO A 129 -9.38 -9.66 3.13
CA PRO A 129 -8.94 -9.84 1.76
C PRO A 129 -9.80 -8.99 0.80
N PHE A 130 -9.15 -8.23 -0.07
CA PHE A 130 -9.79 -7.46 -1.14
C PHE A 130 -9.32 -7.95 -2.50
N LYS A 131 -10.19 -7.79 -3.49
CA LYS A 131 -9.88 -8.04 -4.90
C LYS A 131 -10.23 -6.80 -5.69
N VAL A 132 -9.36 -6.47 -6.64
CA VAL A 132 -9.62 -5.39 -7.58
C VAL A 132 -10.96 -5.60 -8.29
N PRO A 133 -11.81 -4.56 -8.44
CA PRO A 133 -13.04 -4.66 -9.21
C PRO A 133 -12.77 -5.10 -10.66
N ALA A 134 -13.69 -5.86 -11.26
CA ALA A 134 -13.57 -6.26 -12.66
C ALA A 134 -13.86 -5.09 -13.62
N ASN A 135 -13.34 -5.17 -14.84
CA ASN A 135 -13.55 -4.19 -15.92
C ASN A 135 -13.17 -2.77 -15.52
N THR A 136 -11.93 -2.58 -15.07
CA THR A 136 -11.49 -1.27 -14.56
C THR A 136 -11.41 -0.19 -15.64
N GLY A 137 -11.33 -0.59 -16.92
CA GLY A 137 -11.17 0.35 -18.04
C GLY A 137 -9.94 1.24 -17.83
N ASP A 138 -10.11 2.53 -18.08
CA ASP A 138 -9.05 3.54 -17.96
C ASP A 138 -8.87 4.08 -16.52
N ASN A 139 -9.46 3.44 -15.50
CA ASN A 139 -9.24 3.85 -14.12
C ASN A 139 -7.83 3.46 -13.68
N LEU A 140 -7.08 4.43 -13.16
CA LEU A 140 -5.69 4.26 -12.74
C LEU A 140 -5.57 3.97 -11.25
N TYR A 141 -6.60 4.27 -10.46
CA TYR A 141 -6.54 4.18 -9.01
C TYR A 141 -7.64 3.28 -8.47
N TRP A 142 -7.30 2.44 -7.51
CA TRP A 142 -8.24 1.62 -6.75
C TRP A 142 -8.13 1.99 -5.26
N ALA A 143 -9.13 2.71 -4.74
CA ALA A 143 -9.26 2.93 -3.31
C ALA A 143 -9.81 1.66 -2.67
N VAL A 144 -9.01 1.04 -1.82
CA VAL A 144 -9.30 -0.30 -1.28
C VAL A 144 -10.12 -0.15 0.00
N PHE A 145 -9.56 0.54 0.98
CA PHE A 145 -10.19 0.75 2.28
C PHE A 145 -9.70 2.03 2.95
N LYS A 146 -10.43 2.44 3.97
CA LYS A 146 -10.03 3.47 4.93
C LYS A 146 -9.96 2.87 6.34
N LEU A 147 -8.94 3.23 7.10
CA LEU A 147 -8.90 2.98 8.54
C LEU A 147 -9.34 4.22 9.29
N HIS A 148 -10.26 4.03 10.22
CA HIS A 148 -10.64 5.01 11.23
C HIS A 148 -10.00 4.60 12.54
N VAL A 149 -8.99 5.37 12.93
CA VAL A 149 -8.25 5.16 14.18
C VAL A 149 -8.72 6.19 15.20
N SER A 150 -9.02 5.74 16.41
CA SER A 150 -9.44 6.60 17.51
C SER A 150 -9.01 6.05 18.86
N ASN A 151 -9.21 6.86 19.91
CA ASN A 151 -8.89 6.49 21.29
C ASN A 151 -7.40 6.18 21.47
N ASN A 152 -6.55 7.10 21.01
CA ASN A 152 -5.09 7.01 21.06
C ASN A 152 -4.56 5.72 20.41
N GLY A 153 -5.01 5.41 19.20
CA GLY A 153 -4.52 4.27 18.42
C GLY A 153 -5.10 2.91 18.81
N THR A 154 -6.04 2.86 19.77
CA THR A 154 -6.55 1.58 20.30
C THR A 154 -7.84 1.09 19.66
N ASN A 155 -8.65 2.00 19.11
CA ASN A 155 -9.84 1.63 18.35
C ASN A 155 -9.51 1.77 16.86
N VAL A 156 -9.51 0.66 16.15
CA VAL A 156 -9.20 0.57 14.71
C VAL A 156 -10.41 -0.02 14.01
N GLN A 157 -11.03 0.75 13.13
CA GLN A 157 -12.14 0.30 12.30
C GLN A 157 -11.73 0.38 10.84
N LEU A 158 -11.92 -0.70 10.10
CA LEU A 158 -11.72 -0.72 8.66
C LEU A 158 -13.06 -0.48 7.97
N GLU A 159 -13.11 0.51 7.08
CA GLU A 159 -14.18 0.77 6.13
C GLU A 159 -13.74 0.33 4.75
N GLU A 160 -14.44 -0.64 4.15
CA GLU A 160 -14.23 -0.99 2.74
C GLU A 160 -14.72 0.15 1.84
N ILE A 161 -13.86 0.58 0.92
CA ILE A 161 -14.22 1.54 -0.15
C ILE A 161 -14.45 0.78 -1.45
N ASN A 162 -13.46 -0.03 -1.84
CA ASN A 162 -13.44 -0.87 -3.03
C ASN A 162 -13.97 -0.18 -4.30
N LYS A 163 -13.43 1.01 -4.59
CA LYS A 163 -13.90 1.88 -5.67
C LYS A 163 -12.75 2.34 -6.57
N LEU A 164 -13.04 2.44 -7.85
CA LEU A 164 -12.10 2.88 -8.88
C LEU A 164 -12.20 4.39 -9.14
N TYR A 165 -11.07 4.99 -9.47
CA TYR A 165 -10.95 6.41 -9.82
C TYR A 165 -10.06 6.59 -11.04
N ARG A 166 -10.40 7.60 -11.83
CA ARG A 166 -9.66 7.93 -13.05
C ARG A 166 -8.34 8.64 -12.76
N ASN A 167 -8.31 9.46 -11.71
CA ASN A 167 -7.17 10.30 -11.35
C ASN A 167 -7.10 10.47 -9.82
N GLY A 168 -5.94 10.90 -9.33
CA GLY A 168 -5.72 11.10 -7.90
C GLY A 168 -6.57 12.24 -7.34
N LEU A 169 -6.85 13.29 -8.11
CA LEU A 169 -7.65 14.42 -7.66
C LEU A 169 -9.07 14.00 -7.22
N GLU A 170 -9.75 13.18 -8.01
CA GLU A 170 -11.08 12.64 -7.68
C GLU A 170 -11.03 11.76 -6.42
N LEU A 171 -10.03 10.88 -6.33
CA LEU A 171 -9.83 9.98 -5.18
C LEU A 171 -9.61 10.77 -3.89
N PHE A 172 -8.71 11.76 -3.88
CA PHE A 172 -8.38 12.54 -2.68
C PHE A 172 -9.48 13.52 -2.28
N SER A 173 -10.16 14.14 -3.24
CA SER A 173 -11.30 15.01 -2.94
C SER A 173 -12.43 14.24 -2.29
N GLU A 174 -12.76 13.06 -2.80
CA GLU A 174 -13.84 12.24 -2.25
C GLU A 174 -13.45 11.58 -0.92
N GLN A 175 -12.26 10.99 -0.83
CA GLN A 175 -11.90 10.13 0.30
C GLN A 175 -11.22 10.86 1.45
N LEU A 176 -10.52 11.97 1.19
CA LEU A 176 -9.81 12.73 2.23
C LEU A 176 -10.28 14.20 2.32
N GLY A 177 -11.16 14.66 1.42
CA GLY A 177 -11.58 16.06 1.37
C GLY A 177 -10.46 17.01 0.93
N ILE A 178 -9.44 16.49 0.24
CA ILE A 178 -8.28 17.25 -0.24
C ILE A 178 -8.50 17.59 -1.70
N ASN A 179 -8.79 18.86 -1.98
CA ASN A 179 -9.12 19.34 -3.32
C ASN A 179 -7.90 19.72 -4.16
N ASN A 180 -6.72 19.77 -3.56
CA ASN A 180 -5.47 19.98 -4.27
C ASN A 180 -4.36 19.14 -3.62
N PRO A 181 -4.25 17.84 -3.97
CA PRO A 181 -3.29 16.96 -3.34
C PRO A 181 -1.84 17.33 -3.70
N ASN A 182 -1.58 18.11 -4.75
CA ASN A 182 -0.23 18.54 -5.12
C ASN A 182 0.34 19.57 -4.15
N GLU A 183 -0.47 20.57 -3.78
CA GLU A 183 -0.11 21.52 -2.72
C GLU A 183 0.00 20.86 -1.34
N HIS A 184 -0.55 19.65 -1.20
CA HIS A 184 -0.66 18.93 0.07
C HIS A 184 0.41 17.84 0.22
N TYR A 185 0.83 17.20 -0.87
CA TYR A 185 1.80 16.10 -0.89
C TYR A 185 2.76 16.25 -2.08
N ASP A 186 3.98 16.75 -1.82
CA ASP A 186 5.20 16.73 -2.67
C ASP A 186 5.02 16.70 -4.21
N ASP A 187 3.98 17.35 -4.74
CA ASP A 187 3.56 17.35 -6.16
C ASP A 187 3.40 15.97 -6.85
N TYR A 188 3.24 14.86 -6.11
CA TYR A 188 3.17 13.49 -6.68
C TYR A 188 2.17 13.37 -7.84
N PHE A 189 0.92 13.81 -7.64
CA PHE A 189 -0.14 13.66 -8.63
C PHE A 189 0.02 14.60 -9.84
N TYR A 190 0.79 15.68 -9.71
CA TYR A 190 1.05 16.60 -10.83
C TYR A 190 1.97 15.95 -11.86
N TYR A 191 3.00 15.26 -11.41
CA TYR A 191 3.97 14.61 -12.30
C TYR A 191 3.43 13.31 -12.89
N ASP A 192 2.69 12.52 -12.11
CA ASP A 192 2.26 11.20 -12.58
C ASP A 192 1.01 11.24 -13.45
N ASP A 193 0.00 12.05 -13.13
CA ASP A 193 -1.21 12.14 -13.95
C ASP A 193 -0.98 12.88 -15.28
N TYR A 194 0.03 13.78 -15.36
CA TYR A 194 0.26 14.64 -16.54
C TYR A 194 1.56 14.38 -17.33
N TYR A 195 2.67 13.92 -16.72
CA TYR A 195 3.97 13.86 -17.40
C TYR A 195 4.42 12.44 -17.79
N TYR A 196 3.99 11.40 -17.09
CA TYR A 196 4.27 10.00 -17.48
C TYR A 196 3.19 9.43 -18.42
N GLY A 197 2.82 10.21 -19.42
CA GLY A 197 2.00 9.76 -20.56
C GLY A 197 2.90 9.37 -21.73
N ASP A 198 2.82 8.11 -22.14
CA ASP A 198 3.20 7.56 -23.45
C ASP A 198 4.69 7.29 -23.80
N ASP A 199 5.71 7.87 -23.16
CA ASP A 199 7.08 7.81 -23.73
C ASP A 199 8.14 6.95 -23.00
N TYR A 200 7.87 6.35 -21.83
CA TYR A 200 8.95 5.74 -21.02
C TYR A 200 9.11 4.20 -21.07
N TYR A 201 8.25 3.46 -21.78
CA TYR A 201 8.37 1.98 -21.88
C TYR A 201 8.63 1.46 -23.30
N ASN A 202 9.38 2.22 -24.10
CA ASN A 202 10.00 1.72 -25.34
C ASN A 202 11.49 1.41 -25.13
N TYR A 203 11.81 0.40 -24.32
CA TYR A 203 13.11 -0.29 -24.38
C TYR A 203 12.97 -1.79 -24.09
#